data_AF-A0A424RAF9-F1
#
_entry.id   AF-A0A424RAF9-F1
#
_cell.length_a   1.000
_cell.length_b   1.000
_cell.length_c   1.000
_cell.angle_alpha   90.00
_cell.angle_beta   90.00
_cell.angle_gamma   90.00
#
_symmetry.space_group_name_H-M   'P 1'
#
loop_
_entity.id
_entity.type
_entity.pdbx_description
1 polymer ?
#
loop_
_entity_poly.entity_id
_entity_poly.type
_entity_poly.pdbx_seq_one_letter_code
_entity_poly.pdbx_strand_id
1 'polypeptide(L)'
;MNSRSSSHKGGTNSSNSASNSLHGLSPYKEKKGEEYMNEEQRSHFQAILQAWRQELMEEVDKTVIHMQDEAANFPDPADRATQEEEFSLELRARDRERKLIRKIDKTLIRVQE
;
A
#
# COMPACT_ATOMS: atom_id res chain seq x y z
N MET A 1 -25.78 43.12 35.79
CA MET A 1 -26.17 43.61 34.46
C MET A 1 -24.91 44.22 33.82
N ASN A 2 -24.29 43.78 32.73
CA ASN A 2 -24.56 42.72 31.78
C ASN A 2 -23.21 42.18 31.28
N SER A 3 -23.19 40.86 31.16
CA SER A 3 -22.36 40.05 30.28
C SER A 3 -22.27 40.62 28.86
N ARG A 4 -21.07 40.58 28.28
CA ARG A 4 -20.86 40.52 26.83
C ARG A 4 -19.79 39.48 26.49
N SER A 5 -20.27 38.43 25.84
CA SER A 5 -19.53 37.39 25.13
C SER A 5 -18.91 37.93 23.84
N SER A 6 -17.83 37.29 23.37
CA SER A 6 -17.78 36.57 22.08
C SER A 6 -16.40 36.64 21.39
N SER A 7 -15.78 35.45 21.33
CA SER A 7 -15.16 34.82 20.15
C SER A 7 -13.95 35.46 19.48
N HIS A 8 -12.78 34.82 19.60
CA HIS A 8 -11.65 34.68 18.64
C HIS A 8 -10.70 33.63 19.29
N LYS A 9 -10.26 32.51 18.72
CA LYS A 9 -10.07 32.02 17.36
C LYS A 9 -10.28 30.50 17.40
N GLY A 10 -10.98 29.95 16.39
CA GLY A 10 -10.92 28.52 16.11
C GLY A 10 -9.49 28.15 15.71
N GLY A 11 -8.83 27.34 16.53
CA GLY A 11 -7.59 26.67 16.16
C GLY A 11 -7.90 25.68 15.04
N THR A 12 -7.34 25.93 13.86
CA THR A 12 -7.31 24.99 12.76
C THR A 12 -6.45 23.78 13.15
N ASN A 13 -7.09 22.66 13.50
CA ASN A 13 -6.41 21.38 13.65
C ASN A 13 -6.06 20.83 12.25
N SER A 14 -5.01 21.36 11.64
CA SER A 14 -4.36 20.75 10.47
C SER A 14 -3.28 19.78 10.94
N SER A 15 -3.67 18.57 11.31
CA SER A 15 -2.72 17.47 11.50
C SER A 15 -3.44 16.13 11.42
N ASN A 16 -3.90 15.74 10.23
CA ASN A 16 -4.28 14.34 9.97
C ASN A 16 -4.09 13.91 8.49
N SER A 17 -3.39 14.70 7.68
CA SER A 17 -3.29 14.45 6.23
C SER A 17 -2.23 13.42 5.82
N ALA A 18 -1.36 12.97 6.73
CA ALA A 18 -0.28 12.04 6.38
C ALA A 18 -0.73 10.57 6.28
N SER A 19 -1.85 10.19 6.89
CA SER A 19 -2.32 8.80 6.96
C SER A 19 -3.34 8.40 5.89
N ASN A 20 -3.68 9.31 4.96
CA ASN A 20 -4.79 9.11 4.02
C ASN A 20 -4.34 8.82 2.58
N SER A 21 -3.04 8.75 2.30
CA SER A 21 -2.57 8.47 0.94
C SER A 21 -2.47 6.96 0.72
N LEU A 22 -3.25 6.43 -0.22
CA LEU A 22 -3.22 5.02 -0.60
C LEU A 22 -2.19 4.85 -1.73
N HIS A 23 -1.06 4.19 -1.45
CA HIS A 23 0.03 4.00 -2.42
C HIS A 23 0.50 5.30 -3.08
N GLY A 24 0.66 6.36 -2.28
CA GLY A 24 1.08 7.69 -2.75
C GLY A 24 -0.03 8.53 -3.41
N LEU A 25 -1.26 8.01 -3.52
CA LEU A 25 -2.39 8.72 -4.14
C LEU A 25 -3.33 9.28 -3.07
N SER A 26 -3.74 10.54 -3.24
CA SER A 26 -4.73 11.17 -2.37
C SER A 26 -6.12 10.56 -2.60
N PRO A 27 -7.00 10.47 -1.58
CA PRO A 27 -8.35 9.95 -1.74
C PRO A 27 -9.16 10.70 -2.81
N TYR A 28 -9.93 9.98 -3.62
CA TYR A 28 -10.88 10.56 -4.55
C TYR A 28 -11.90 11.44 -3.83
N LYS A 29 -12.27 12.57 -4.44
CA LYS A 29 -13.28 13.49 -3.92
C LYS A 29 -14.52 13.44 -4.79
N GLU A 30 -15.54 12.77 -4.28
CA GLU A 30 -16.83 12.62 -4.96
C GLU A 30 -17.51 13.98 -5.18
N LYS A 31 -18.02 14.19 -6.39
CA LYS A 31 -18.84 15.36 -6.75
C LYS A 31 -20.31 15.02 -6.58
N LYS A 32 -21.12 16.02 -6.18
CA LYS A 32 -22.56 15.82 -6.01
C LYS A 32 -23.21 15.49 -7.34
N GLY A 33 -23.90 14.34 -7.41
CA GLY A 33 -24.62 13.89 -8.60
C GLY A 33 -23.74 13.21 -9.64
N GLU A 34 -22.51 12.83 -9.29
CA GLU A 34 -21.68 12.02 -10.18
C GLU A 34 -22.23 10.58 -10.29
N GLU A 35 -22.13 10.00 -11.48
CA GLU A 35 -22.50 8.61 -11.70
C GLU A 35 -21.42 7.68 -11.12
N TYR A 36 -21.86 6.59 -10.50
CA TYR A 36 -20.98 5.56 -9.96
C TYR A 36 -20.16 4.89 -11.07
N MET A 37 -18.86 4.71 -10.84
CA MET A 37 -17.89 4.13 -11.79
C MET A 37 -17.81 4.91 -13.11
N ASN A 38 -17.92 6.23 -13.03
CA ASN A 38 -17.57 7.12 -14.14
C ASN A 38 -16.07 7.05 -14.48
N GLU A 39 -15.68 7.68 -15.59
CA GLU A 39 -14.31 7.66 -16.10
C GLU A 39 -13.28 8.23 -15.11
N GLU A 40 -13.61 9.29 -14.37
CA GLU A 40 -12.72 9.89 -13.36
C GLU A 40 -12.47 8.92 -12.20
N GLN A 41 -13.52 8.23 -11.72
CA GLN A 41 -13.40 7.24 -10.65
C GLN A 41 -12.63 6.00 -11.10
N ARG A 42 -12.89 5.47 -12.31
CA ARG A 42 -12.18 4.32 -12.88
C ARG A 42 -10.70 4.62 -13.07
N SER A 43 -10.36 5.80 -13.59
CA SER A 43 -8.98 6.27 -13.73
C SER A 43 -8.28 6.34 -12.37
N HIS A 44 -8.97 6.83 -11.34
CA HIS A 44 -8.42 6.87 -9.99
C HIS A 44 -8.14 5.48 -9.41
N PHE A 45 -9.09 4.54 -9.52
CA PHE A 45 -8.89 3.15 -9.08
C PHE A 45 -7.77 2.46 -9.87
N GLN A 46 -7.68 2.72 -11.17
CA GLN A 46 -6.61 2.18 -12.02
C GLN A 46 -5.24 2.66 -11.54
N ALA A 47 -5.09 3.96 -11.24
CA ALA A 47 -3.83 4.51 -10.72
C ALA A 47 -3.44 3.85 -9.38
N ILE A 48 -4.40 3.67 -8.46
CA ILE A 48 -4.17 2.99 -7.18
C ILE A 48 -3.69 1.55 -7.39
N LEU A 49 -4.40 0.80 -8.22
CA LEU A 49 -4.08 -0.61 -8.47
C LEU A 49 -2.72 -0.76 -9.16
N GLN A 50 -2.36 0.14 -10.07
CA GLN A 50 -1.05 0.16 -10.72
C GLN A 50 0.07 0.49 -9.73
N ALA A 51 -0.12 1.51 -8.89
CA ALA A 51 0.86 1.87 -7.86
C ALA A 51 1.07 0.72 -6.87
N TRP A 52 -0.02 0.12 -6.38
CA TRP A 52 0.08 -1.02 -5.46
C TRP A 52 0.76 -2.23 -6.09
N ARG A 53 0.43 -2.53 -7.36
CA ARG A 53 1.09 -3.61 -8.10
C ARG A 53 2.58 -3.37 -8.23
N GLN A 54 2.99 -2.14 -8.52
CA GLN A 54 4.40 -1.78 -8.67
C GLN A 54 5.15 -1.93 -7.34
N GLU A 55 4.60 -1.43 -6.24
CA GLU A 55 5.16 -1.61 -4.89
C GLU A 55 5.34 -3.10 -4.55
N LEU A 56 4.33 -3.94 -4.80
CA LEU A 56 4.42 -5.38 -4.56
C LEU A 56 5.49 -6.06 -5.43
N MET A 57 5.69 -5.62 -6.67
CA MET A 57 6.74 -6.16 -7.53
C MET A 57 8.13 -5.80 -6.99
N GLU A 58 8.31 -4.56 -6.55
CA GLU A 58 9.58 -4.09 -5.96
C GLU A 58 9.90 -4.83 -4.67
N GLU A 59 8.93 -5.09 -3.79
CA GLU A 59 9.15 -5.87 -2.57
C GLU A 59 9.52 -7.33 -2.86
N VAL A 60 8.88 -7.95 -3.87
CA VAL A 60 9.24 -9.30 -4.32
C VAL A 60 10.69 -9.33 -4.82
N ASP A 61 11.11 -8.34 -5.62
CA ASP A 61 12.48 -8.27 -6.14
C ASP A 61 13.51 -8.05 -5.02
N LYS A 62 13.23 -7.15 -4.07
CA LYS A 62 14.06 -6.93 -2.88
C LYS A 62 14.25 -8.20 -2.06
N THR A 63 13.16 -8.93 -1.82
CA THR A 63 13.20 -10.20 -1.06
C THR A 63 14.07 -11.23 -1.76
N VAL A 64 13.99 -11.33 -3.09
CA VAL A 64 14.84 -12.26 -3.85
C VAL A 64 16.33 -11.92 -3.71
N ILE A 65 16.68 -10.63 -3.77
CA ILE A 65 18.07 -10.18 -3.58
C ILE A 65 18.53 -10.50 -2.16
N HIS A 66 17.71 -10.18 -1.15
CA HIS A 66 18.01 -10.46 0.25
C HIS A 66 18.28 -11.96 0.51
N MET A 67 17.41 -12.84 0.01
CA MET A 67 17.59 -14.29 0.12
C MET A 67 18.89 -14.78 -0.55
N GLN A 68 19.32 -14.14 -1.66
CA GLN A 68 20.56 -14.51 -2.35
C GLN A 68 21.80 -14.10 -1.55
N ASP A 69 21.80 -12.89 -1.00
CA ASP A 69 22.91 -12.35 -0.22
C ASP A 69 23.11 -13.13 1.09
N GLU A 70 22.01 -13.48 1.76
CA GLU A 70 22.07 -14.24 3.01
C GLU A 70 22.49 -15.71 2.79
N ALA A 71 22.04 -16.34 1.71
CA ALA A 71 22.40 -17.73 1.39
C ALA A 71 23.91 -17.95 1.15
N ALA A 72 24.69 -16.88 0.98
CA ALA A 72 26.13 -16.95 0.75
C ALA A 72 26.98 -17.06 2.04
N ASN A 73 26.40 -16.86 3.23
CA ASN A 73 27.15 -16.73 4.49
C ASN A 73 26.66 -17.70 5.58
N PHE A 74 27.44 -18.74 5.90
CA PHE A 74 27.14 -19.66 7.02
C PHE A 74 28.31 -19.72 8.03
N PRO A 75 28.23 -19.04 9.18
CA PRO A 75 29.26 -19.09 10.22
C PRO A 75 29.22 -20.38 11.04
N ASP A 76 28.02 -20.86 11.41
CA ASP A 76 27.84 -22.12 12.17
C ASP A 76 26.48 -22.86 11.93
N PRO A 77 26.30 -24.08 12.49
CA PRO A 77 25.06 -24.86 12.32
C PRO A 77 23.80 -24.32 13.01
N ALA A 78 23.93 -23.52 14.08
CA ALA A 78 22.79 -22.90 14.76
C ALA A 78 22.30 -21.67 13.97
N ASP A 79 23.23 -20.90 13.40
CA ASP A 79 22.94 -19.81 12.48
C ASP A 79 22.15 -20.32 11.26
N ARG A 80 22.55 -21.48 10.73
CA ARG A 80 21.84 -22.14 9.62
C ARG A 80 20.38 -22.45 9.95
N ALA A 81 20.09 -22.93 11.16
CA ALA A 81 18.71 -23.28 11.54
C ALA A 81 17.80 -22.04 11.63
N THR A 82 18.30 -20.94 12.20
CA THR A 82 17.57 -19.67 12.28
C THR A 82 17.28 -19.12 10.87
N GLN A 83 18.27 -19.14 10.00
CA GLN A 83 18.13 -18.65 8.63
C GLN A 83 17.15 -19.48 7.79
N GLU A 84 17.16 -20.80 7.94
CA GLU A 84 16.18 -21.67 7.26
C GLU A 84 14.72 -21.35 7.68
N GLU A 85 14.51 -20.96 8.94
CA GLU A 85 13.21 -20.50 9.44
C GLU A 85 12.81 -19.16 8.80
N GLU A 86 13.73 -18.19 8.76
CA GLU A 86 13.52 -16.87 8.15
C GLU A 86 13.18 -16.99 6.66
N PHE A 87 13.97 -17.75 5.90
CA PHE A 87 13.68 -18.05 4.48
C PHE A 87 12.32 -18.72 4.28
N SER A 88 11.95 -19.61 5.19
CA SER A 88 10.64 -20.28 5.14
C SER A 88 9.47 -19.31 5.37
N LEU A 89 9.67 -18.23 6.13
CA LEU A 89 8.68 -17.17 6.33
C LEU A 89 8.60 -16.26 5.12
N GLU A 90 9.73 -15.83 4.60
CA GLU A 90 9.83 -14.95 3.42
C GLU A 90 9.25 -15.60 2.17
N LEU A 91 9.58 -16.87 1.92
CA LEU A 91 9.04 -17.62 0.78
C LEU A 91 7.50 -17.67 0.81
N ARG A 92 6.92 -17.86 2.01
CA ARG A 92 5.46 -17.84 2.19
C ARG A 92 4.87 -16.44 2.00
N ALA A 93 5.56 -15.39 2.44
CA ALA A 93 5.14 -14.01 2.22
C ALA A 93 5.12 -13.66 0.72
N ARG A 94 6.23 -13.93 0.04
CA ARG A 94 6.38 -13.74 -1.41
C ARG A 94 5.29 -14.47 -2.21
N ASP A 95 4.94 -15.70 -1.84
CA ASP A 95 3.88 -16.44 -2.52
C ASP A 95 2.49 -15.80 -2.33
N ARG A 96 2.23 -15.16 -1.18
CA ARG A 96 1.00 -14.38 -0.96
C ARG A 96 0.99 -13.12 -1.81
N GLU A 97 2.11 -12.40 -1.87
CA GLU A 97 2.25 -11.19 -2.69
C GLU A 97 2.07 -11.50 -4.17
N ARG A 98 2.69 -12.57 -4.69
CA ARG A 98 2.47 -13.05 -6.07
C ARG A 98 1.01 -13.39 -6.34
N LYS A 99 0.30 -13.99 -5.38
CA LYS A 99 -1.15 -14.25 -5.51
C LYS A 99 -1.96 -12.95 -5.50
N LEU A 100 -1.55 -11.96 -4.70
CA LEU A 100 -2.19 -10.65 -4.65
C LEU A 100 -1.98 -9.87 -5.94
N ILE A 101 -0.78 -9.84 -6.51
CA ILE A 101 -0.48 -9.26 -7.83
C ILE A 101 -1.43 -9.82 -8.89
N ARG A 102 -1.57 -11.16 -8.96
CA ARG A 102 -2.52 -11.79 -9.91
C ARG A 102 -3.98 -11.38 -9.69
N LYS A 103 -4.38 -11.05 -8.46
CA LYS A 103 -5.73 -10.53 -8.17
C LYS A 103 -5.85 -9.07 -8.63
N ILE A 104 -4.82 -8.26 -8.41
CA ILE A 104 -4.77 -6.87 -8.88
C ILE A 104 -4.84 -6.83 -10.41
N ASP A 105 -4.07 -7.65 -11.11
CA ASP A 105 -4.10 -7.75 -12.57
C ASP A 105 -5.53 -8.08 -13.09
N LYS A 106 -6.21 -9.03 -12.44
CA LYS A 106 -7.62 -9.35 -12.76
C LYS A 106 -8.58 -8.20 -12.50
N THR A 107 -8.35 -7.43 -11.44
CA THR A 107 -9.19 -6.28 -11.10
C THR A 107 -8.94 -5.11 -12.06
N LEU A 108 -7.69 -4.90 -12.49
CA LEU A 108 -7.35 -3.90 -13.51
C LEU A 108 -8.11 -4.14 -14.82
N ILE A 109 -8.21 -5.39 -15.25
CA ILE A 109 -9.02 -5.76 -16.42
C ILE A 109 -10.50 -5.37 -16.20
N ARG A 110 -11.09 -5.72 -15.06
CA ARG A 110 -12.49 -5.39 -14.75
C ARG A 110 -12.80 -3.89 -14.66
N VAL A 111 -11.81 -3.07 -14.28
CA VAL A 111 -11.98 -1.62 -14.19
C VAL A 111 -11.91 -0.97 -15.58
N GLN A 112 -11.23 -1.62 -16.53
CA GLN A 112 -11.14 -1.18 -17.93
C GLN A 112 -12.33 -1.64 -18.79
N GLU A 113 -13.01 -2.73 -18.40
CA GLU A 113 -14.27 -3.20 -18.98
C GLU A 113 -15.47 -2.30 -18.62
#